data_AF-A0A975KA93-F1
#
_entry.id   AF-A0A975KA93-F1
#
_cell.length_a   1.000
_cell.length_b   1.000
_cell.length_c   1.000
_cell.angle_alpha   90.00
_cell.angle_beta   90.00
_cell.angle_gamma   90.00
#
_symmetry.space_group_name_H-M   'P 1'
#
loop_
_entity.id
_entity.type
_entity.pdbx_description
1 polymer ?
#
loop_
_entity_poly.entity_id
_entity_poly.type
_entity_poly.pdbx_seq_one_letter_code
_entity_poly.pdbx_strand_id
1 'polypeptide(L)'
;MITRIRDMRKAKGLTLEQVAERCDPPTTAQTIGRLETGTRTVSVNWLNRIAAALEVTAADLVDMPGQESLPVAALLGQEGAKAPTQPLMMAPPLPAPDMVGVRLATSLGEYRAGDELWCEKLAPDSYGSALNRDMLVPRPGGRFLFGRLIGREGDKLQLLPLEAGSRQQVVNDPPWAAVVSRLVRRL
;
A
#
# COMPACT_ATOMS: atom_id res chain seq x y z
N MET A 1 15.53 7.71 -18.38
CA MET A 1 14.15 7.65 -17.87
C MET A 1 13.45 6.56 -18.65
N ILE A 2 13.31 5.39 -18.03
CA ILE A 2 12.53 4.29 -18.59
C ILE A 2 11.06 4.67 -18.31
N THR A 3 10.19 4.57 -19.32
CA THR A 3 8.79 4.98 -19.21
C THR A 3 7.90 3.74 -19.27
N ARG A 4 6.84 3.71 -18.46
CA ARG A 4 5.88 2.59 -18.42
C ARG A 4 4.81 2.66 -19.51
N ILE A 5 4.99 3.56 -20.48
CA ILE A 5 4.05 3.83 -21.57
C ILE A 5 3.72 2.54 -22.33
N ARG A 6 4.74 1.72 -22.63
CA ARG A 6 4.56 0.45 -23.35
C ARG A 6 3.72 -0.56 -22.56
N ASP A 7 3.97 -0.65 -21.26
CA ASP A 7 3.27 -1.61 -20.40
C ASP A 7 1.81 -1.22 -20.20
N MET A 8 1.56 0.07 -19.95
CA MET A 8 0.20 0.61 -19.81
C MET A 8 -0.61 0.48 -21.09
N ARG A 9 -0.01 0.77 -22.25
CA ARG A 9 -0.65 0.56 -23.54
C ARG A 9 -1.02 -0.91 -23.77
N LYS A 10 -0.09 -1.84 -23.49
CA LYS A 10 -0.34 -3.28 -23.62
C LYS A 10 -1.43 -3.76 -22.66
N ALA A 11 -1.44 -3.30 -21.42
CA ALA A 11 -2.48 -3.63 -20.43
C ALA A 11 -3.88 -3.18 -20.88
N LYS A 12 -3.97 -2.05 -21.59
CA LYS A 12 -5.21 -1.54 -22.20
C LYS A 12 -5.54 -2.18 -23.56
N GLY A 13 -4.69 -3.08 -24.08
CA GLY A 13 -4.89 -3.75 -25.37
C GLY A 13 -4.79 -2.83 -26.60
N LEU A 14 -4.16 -1.66 -26.48
CA LEU A 14 -4.11 -0.64 -27.54
C LEU A 14 -2.88 -0.79 -28.45
N THR A 15 -3.05 -0.49 -29.74
CA THR A 15 -1.95 -0.36 -30.70
C THR A 15 -1.28 1.01 -30.61
N LEU A 16 -0.06 1.14 -31.15
CA LEU A 16 0.64 2.44 -31.21
C LEU A 16 -0.16 3.49 -31.98
N GLU A 17 -0.87 3.06 -33.02
CA GLU A 17 -1.71 3.91 -33.87
C GLU A 17 -2.94 4.41 -33.12
N GLN A 18 -3.62 3.53 -32.39
CA GLN A 18 -4.77 3.90 -31.55
C GLN A 18 -4.39 4.89 -30.45
N VAL A 19 -3.22 4.73 -29.81
CA VAL A 19 -2.76 5.70 -28.81
C VAL A 19 -2.41 7.05 -29.46
N ALA A 20 -1.84 7.02 -30.67
CA ALA A 20 -1.47 8.22 -31.39
C ALA A 20 -2.69 9.05 -31.83
N GLU A 21 -3.77 8.38 -32.23
CA GLU A 21 -5.06 9.00 -32.58
C GLU A 21 -5.78 9.58 -31.36
N ARG A 22 -5.70 8.91 -30.21
CA ARG A 22 -6.28 9.38 -28.94
C ARG A 22 -5.53 10.54 -28.29
N CYS A 23 -4.33 10.88 -28.75
CA CYS A 23 -3.59 12.03 -28.25
C CYS A 23 -4.24 13.34 -28.73
N ASP A 24 -4.18 14.39 -27.90
CA ASP A 24 -4.58 15.74 -28.31
C ASP A 24 -3.41 16.75 -28.19
N PRO A 25 -2.96 17.34 -29.31
CA PRO A 25 -3.33 17.01 -30.70
C PRO A 25 -2.88 15.60 -31.12
N PRO A 26 -3.56 14.99 -32.12
CA PRO A 26 -3.20 13.68 -32.66
C PRO A 26 -1.76 13.64 -33.16
N THR A 27 -1.13 12.48 -33.02
CA THR A 27 0.27 12.26 -33.43
C THR A 27 0.40 11.00 -34.28
N THR A 28 1.63 10.55 -34.52
CA THR A 28 1.92 9.35 -35.30
C THR A 28 2.36 8.19 -34.41
N ALA A 29 2.04 6.95 -34.82
CA ALA A 29 2.48 5.72 -34.17
C ALA A 29 4.01 5.67 -34.00
N GLN A 30 4.75 6.22 -34.96
CA GLN A 30 6.21 6.32 -34.90
C GLN A 30 6.68 7.22 -33.75
N THR A 31 5.98 8.32 -33.48
CA THR A 31 6.29 9.21 -32.35
C THR A 31 6.06 8.50 -31.03
N ILE A 32 4.94 7.80 -30.88
CA ILE A 32 4.66 7.00 -29.68
C ILE A 32 5.73 5.90 -29.50
N GLY A 33 6.12 5.20 -30.57
CA GLY A 33 7.17 4.18 -30.53
C GLY A 33 8.53 4.71 -30.09
N ARG A 34 8.91 5.93 -30.50
CA ARG A 34 10.15 6.58 -30.04
C ARG A 34 10.09 6.95 -28.55
N LEU A 35 8.92 7.37 -28.06
CA LEU A 35 8.72 7.68 -26.64
C LEU A 35 8.74 6.40 -25.78
N GLU A 36 8.17 5.29 -26.27
CA GLU A 36 8.23 3.99 -25.58
C GLU A 36 9.64 3.39 -25.52
N THR A 37 10.46 3.60 -26.56
CA THR A 37 11.83 3.06 -26.63
C THR A 37 12.87 3.96 -25.96
N GLY A 38 12.47 5.11 -25.41
CA GLY A 38 13.36 6.02 -24.69
C GLY A 38 14.38 6.73 -25.58
N THR A 39 14.21 6.69 -26.91
CA THR A 39 15.11 7.38 -27.87
C THR A 39 14.91 8.90 -27.90
N ARG A 40 13.92 9.41 -27.16
CA ARG A 40 13.68 10.84 -26.93
C ARG A 40 13.30 11.07 -25.46
N THR A 41 13.84 12.12 -24.84
CA THR A 41 13.41 12.57 -23.52
C THR A 41 11.95 13.03 -23.57
N VAL A 42 11.09 12.40 -22.76
CA VAL A 42 9.67 12.77 -22.63
C VAL A 42 9.58 14.05 -21.81
N SER A 43 9.06 15.12 -22.40
CA SER A 43 8.66 16.32 -21.67
C SER A 43 7.40 16.06 -20.83
N VAL A 44 7.20 16.80 -19.74
CA VAL A 44 5.98 16.75 -18.90
C VAL A 44 4.70 16.92 -19.73
N ASN A 45 4.70 17.80 -20.72
CA ASN A 45 3.54 18.00 -21.61
C ASN A 45 3.19 16.75 -22.43
N TRP A 46 4.21 16.01 -22.89
CA TRP A 46 4.02 14.73 -23.60
C TRP A 46 3.53 13.64 -22.66
N LEU A 47 4.05 13.59 -21.43
CA LEU A 47 3.62 12.65 -20.41
C LEU A 47 2.12 12.83 -20.10
N ASN A 48 1.69 14.07 -19.86
CA ASN A 48 0.29 14.39 -19.59
C ASN A 48 -0.62 14.06 -20.78
N ARG A 49 -0.15 14.32 -22.01
CA ARG A 49 -0.90 13.98 -23.24
C ARG A 49 -1.11 12.48 -23.38
N ILE A 50 -0.06 11.68 -23.16
CA ILE A 50 -0.16 10.22 -23.24
C ILE A 50 -0.99 9.66 -22.08
N ALA A 51 -0.90 10.27 -20.90
CA ALA A 51 -1.70 9.89 -19.74
C ALA A 51 -3.20 10.06 -20.03
N ALA A 52 -3.58 11.19 -20.64
CA ALA A 52 -4.94 11.43 -21.10
C ALA A 52 -5.38 10.40 -22.17
N ALA A 53 -4.53 10.12 -23.16
CA ALA A 53 -4.84 9.16 -24.24
C ALA A 53 -5.02 7.71 -23.74
N LEU A 54 -4.35 7.35 -22.63
CA LEU A 54 -4.41 6.02 -22.00
C LEU A 54 -5.39 5.95 -20.82
N GLU A 55 -6.02 7.07 -20.46
CA GLU A 55 -6.91 7.20 -19.30
C GLU A 55 -6.23 6.76 -17.99
N VAL A 56 -5.01 7.23 -17.77
CA VAL A 56 -4.21 7.00 -16.54
C VAL A 56 -3.66 8.32 -16.03
N THR A 57 -3.08 8.33 -14.83
CA THR A 57 -2.38 9.52 -14.34
C THR A 57 -0.98 9.61 -14.94
N ALA A 58 -0.43 10.82 -15.02
CA ALA A 58 0.93 11.04 -15.45
C ALA A 58 1.96 10.24 -14.62
N ALA A 59 1.69 10.08 -13.32
CA ALA A 59 2.53 9.30 -12.40
C ALA A 59 2.59 7.81 -12.78
N ASP A 60 1.52 7.24 -13.33
CA ASP A 60 1.47 5.84 -13.76
C ASP A 60 2.39 5.55 -14.96
N LEU A 61 2.77 6.58 -15.72
CA LEU A 61 3.60 6.47 -16.92
C LEU A 61 5.10 6.62 -16.66
N VAL A 62 5.48 7.07 -15.46
CA VAL A 62 6.89 7.21 -15.07
C VAL A 62 7.26 6.04 -14.18
N ASP A 63 8.44 5.46 -14.39
CA ASP A 63 9.04 4.59 -13.38
C ASP A 63 9.35 5.43 -12.14
N MET A 64 8.47 5.38 -11.15
CA MET A 64 8.74 5.90 -9.82
C MET A 64 9.70 4.92 -9.13
N PRO A 65 10.93 5.35 -8.75
CA PRO A 65 11.81 4.48 -7.97
C PRO A 65 11.07 4.00 -6.71
N GLY A 66 11.02 2.68 -6.51
CA GLY A 66 10.27 2.03 -5.42
C GLY A 66 9.01 1.25 -5.83
N GLN A 67 8.67 1.18 -7.12
CA GLN A 67 7.59 0.31 -7.65
C GLN A 67 8.09 -1.01 -8.28
N GLU A 68 9.37 -1.34 -8.12
CA GLU A 68 9.94 -2.57 -8.68
C GLU A 68 9.40 -3.78 -7.90
N SER A 69 8.60 -4.60 -8.58
CA SER A 69 8.13 -5.88 -8.03
C SER A 69 9.24 -6.91 -8.02
N LEU A 70 9.38 -7.66 -6.94
CA LEU A 70 10.37 -8.73 -6.80
C LEU A 70 9.83 -10.04 -7.40
N PRO A 71 10.58 -10.72 -8.28
CA PRO A 71 10.16 -12.05 -8.77
C PRO A 71 10.16 -13.06 -7.62
N VAL A 72 9.10 -13.86 -7.52
CA VAL A 72 9.00 -14.92 -6.51
C VAL A 72 9.73 -16.16 -7.01
N ALA A 73 10.90 -16.44 -6.42
CA ALA A 73 11.71 -17.60 -6.78
C ALA A 73 11.14 -18.94 -6.26
N ALA A 74 10.50 -18.92 -5.08
CA ALA A 74 9.98 -20.13 -4.45
C ALA A 74 8.76 -19.85 -3.56
N LEU A 75 7.90 -20.86 -3.42
CA LEU A 75 6.82 -20.97 -2.47
C LEU A 75 7.21 -22.00 -1.42
N LEU A 76 7.15 -21.62 -0.14
CA LEU A 76 7.41 -22.53 0.99
C LEU A 76 6.08 -23.08 1.51
N GLY A 77 5.96 -24.41 1.55
CA GLY A 77 4.80 -25.10 2.13
C GLY A 77 5.24 -26.28 2.99
N GLN A 78 4.28 -27.10 3.43
CA GLN A 78 4.56 -28.29 4.26
C GLN A 78 5.50 -29.29 3.55
N GLU A 79 5.46 -29.35 2.22
CA GLU A 79 6.29 -30.24 1.40
C GLU A 79 7.67 -29.65 1.03
N GLY A 80 8.04 -28.50 1.60
CA GLY A 80 9.30 -27.81 1.33
C GLY A 80 9.18 -26.63 0.36
N ALA A 81 10.32 -26.18 -0.18
CA ALA A 81 10.40 -25.06 -1.11
C ALA A 81 10.27 -25.53 -2.57
N LYS A 82 9.31 -24.96 -3.31
CA LYS A 82 9.08 -25.28 -4.72
C LYS A 82 8.98 -24.01 -5.57
N ALA A 83 9.41 -24.08 -6.83
CA ALA A 83 9.18 -22.99 -7.77
C ALA A 83 7.67 -22.84 -8.07
N PRO A 84 7.16 -21.61 -8.30
CA PRO A 84 5.77 -21.42 -8.68
C PRO A 84 5.50 -21.99 -10.09
N THR A 85 4.29 -22.51 -10.33
CA THR A 85 3.90 -23.11 -11.62
C THR A 85 3.64 -22.07 -12.71
N GLN A 86 3.47 -20.81 -12.33
CA GLN A 86 3.35 -19.65 -13.22
C GLN A 86 4.22 -18.51 -12.66
N PRO A 87 4.73 -17.60 -13.51
CA PRO A 87 5.47 -16.43 -13.05
C PRO A 87 4.67 -15.64 -12.01
N LEU A 88 5.26 -15.43 -10.83
CA LEU A 88 4.66 -14.67 -9.74
C LEU A 88 5.58 -13.53 -9.33
N MET A 89 4.98 -12.37 -9.04
CA MET A 89 5.68 -11.15 -8.64
C MET A 89 5.15 -10.69 -7.28
N MET A 90 6.05 -10.20 -6.42
CA MET A 90 5.73 -9.61 -5.13
C MET A 90 5.87 -8.09 -5.24
N ALA A 91 4.76 -7.38 -5.06
CA ALA A 91 4.80 -5.92 -5.07
C ALA A 91 5.43 -5.39 -3.77
N PRO A 92 6.25 -4.33 -3.82
CA PRO A 92 6.73 -3.67 -2.62
C PRO A 92 5.53 -3.09 -1.84
N PRO A 93 5.56 -3.15 -0.48
CA PRO A 93 4.48 -2.57 0.31
C PRO A 93 4.48 -1.05 0.16
N LEU A 94 3.39 -0.49 -0.37
CA LEU A 94 3.16 0.95 -0.41
C LEU A 94 2.21 1.37 0.72
N PRO A 95 2.46 2.52 1.39
CA PRO A 95 1.55 3.05 2.40
C PRO A 95 0.27 3.59 1.72
N ALA A 96 -0.88 3.26 2.30
CA ALA A 96 -2.15 3.88 1.90
C ALA A 96 -2.23 5.32 2.46
N PRO A 97 -3.08 6.19 1.87
CA PRO A 97 -3.38 7.50 2.46
C PRO A 97 -3.82 7.37 3.92
N ASP A 98 -3.46 8.34 4.75
CA ASP A 98 -3.83 8.43 6.17
C ASP A 98 -3.37 7.29 7.09
N MET A 99 -2.47 6.41 6.64
CA MET A 99 -1.80 5.46 7.51
C MET A 99 -0.96 6.14 8.59
N VAL A 100 -0.84 5.49 9.75
CA VAL A 100 0.08 5.88 10.82
C VAL A 100 1.06 4.75 11.12
N GLY A 101 2.32 5.14 11.39
CA GLY A 101 3.36 4.22 11.80
C GLY A 101 3.45 4.09 13.31
N VAL A 102 3.63 2.86 13.81
CA VAL A 102 3.98 2.57 15.20
C VAL A 102 5.29 1.80 15.20
N ARG A 103 6.28 2.26 15.96
CA ARG A 103 7.56 1.55 16.12
C ARG A 103 7.65 0.95 17.51
N LEU A 104 7.98 -0.34 17.58
CA LEU A 104 8.16 -1.04 18.84
C LEU A 104 9.53 -0.71 19.42
N ALA A 105 9.55 -0.02 20.56
CA ALA A 105 10.78 0.23 21.30
C ALA A 105 11.28 -1.02 22.05
N THR A 106 10.36 -1.88 22.47
CA THR A 106 10.61 -3.15 23.17
C THR A 106 9.69 -4.23 22.60
N SER A 107 10.06 -5.50 22.82
CA SER A 107 9.19 -6.62 22.44
C SER A 107 7.89 -6.60 23.25
N LEU A 108 6.77 -6.90 22.58
CA LEU A 108 5.43 -6.85 23.14
C LEU A 108 4.53 -7.87 22.43
N GLY A 109 4.06 -8.89 23.15
CA GLY A 109 3.28 -9.98 22.57
C GLY A 109 4.04 -10.66 21.42
N GLU A 110 3.41 -10.70 20.24
CA GLU A 110 3.99 -11.27 19.01
C GLU A 110 4.99 -10.33 18.30
N TYR A 111 5.07 -9.07 18.74
CA TYR A 111 5.95 -8.06 18.17
C TYR A 111 7.31 -8.02 18.87
N ARG A 112 8.36 -7.76 18.09
CA ARG A 112 9.75 -7.66 18.56
C ARG A 112 10.19 -6.21 18.61
N ALA A 113 11.18 -5.91 19.47
CA ALA A 113 11.84 -4.61 19.47
C ALA A 113 12.41 -4.29 18.08
N GLY A 114 12.16 -3.07 17.60
CA GLY A 114 12.56 -2.61 16.27
C GLY A 114 11.52 -2.86 15.17
N ASP A 115 10.44 -3.59 15.45
CA ASP A 115 9.34 -3.75 14.49
C ASP A 115 8.69 -2.41 14.14
N GLU A 116 8.29 -2.26 12.88
CA GLU A 116 7.50 -1.15 12.38
C GLU A 116 6.11 -1.67 11.96
N LEU A 117 5.07 -1.20 12.64
CA LEU A 117 3.68 -1.50 12.32
C LEU A 117 3.11 -0.38 11.46
N TRP A 118 2.47 -0.75 10.36
CA TRP A 118 1.70 0.18 9.55
C TRP A 118 0.23 -0.02 9.89
N CYS A 119 -0.42 1.07 10.28
CA CYS A 119 -1.77 1.04 10.79
C CYS A 119 -2.71 1.89 9.93
N GLU A 120 -3.86 1.34 9.59
CA GLU A 120 -4.92 2.05 8.88
C GLU A 120 -5.78 2.82 9.87
N LYS A 121 -5.93 4.14 9.65
CA LYS A 121 -6.83 4.95 10.46
C LYS A 121 -8.29 4.57 10.18
N LEU A 122 -9.05 4.46 11.26
CA LEU A 122 -10.48 4.20 11.27
C LEU A 122 -11.20 5.39 11.90
N ALA A 123 -12.30 5.79 11.25
CA ALA A 123 -13.30 6.68 11.84
C ALA A 123 -14.14 5.93 12.88
N PRO A 124 -14.80 6.64 13.81
CA PRO A 124 -15.62 6.04 14.86
C PRO A 124 -16.63 4.99 14.39
N ASP A 125 -17.31 5.23 13.28
CA ASP A 125 -18.30 4.29 12.74
C ASP A 125 -17.68 2.95 12.30
N SER A 126 -16.40 2.96 11.94
CA SER A 126 -15.71 1.79 11.40
C SER A 126 -15.05 0.90 12.46
N TYR A 127 -15.01 1.27 13.75
CA TYR A 127 -14.31 0.48 14.77
C TYR A 127 -14.80 -0.97 14.91
N GLY A 128 -16.08 -1.23 14.63
CA GLY A 128 -16.63 -2.59 14.71
C GLY A 128 -15.96 -3.59 13.76
N SER A 129 -15.41 -3.11 12.64
CA SER A 129 -14.68 -3.92 11.67
C SER A 129 -13.33 -4.43 12.18
N ALA A 130 -12.83 -3.88 13.29
CA ALA A 130 -11.51 -4.20 13.83
C ALA A 130 -11.57 -5.06 15.10
N LEU A 131 -12.70 -5.72 15.37
CA LEU A 131 -12.80 -6.70 16.46
C LEU A 131 -11.73 -7.80 16.29
N ASN A 132 -11.12 -8.17 17.42
CA ASN A 132 -10.01 -9.12 17.52
C ASN A 132 -8.72 -8.70 16.80
N ARG A 133 -8.60 -7.43 16.40
CA ARG A 133 -7.38 -6.89 15.79
C ARG A 133 -6.64 -5.96 16.75
N ASP A 134 -5.33 -5.92 16.61
CA ASP A 134 -4.48 -5.02 17.37
C ASP A 134 -4.59 -3.61 16.79
N MET A 135 -4.72 -2.60 17.64
CA MET A 135 -4.91 -1.22 17.24
C MET A 135 -4.31 -0.24 18.23
N LEU A 136 -3.97 0.94 17.71
CA LEU A 136 -3.58 2.12 18.46
C LEU A 136 -4.79 3.03 18.65
N VAL A 137 -5.04 3.46 19.88
CA VAL A 137 -6.14 4.36 20.23
C VAL A 137 -5.58 5.56 20.99
N PRO A 138 -5.85 6.81 20.57
CA PRO A 138 -5.45 8.01 21.28
C PRO A 138 -6.16 8.13 22.62
N ARG A 139 -5.47 8.74 23.59
CA ARG A 139 -5.99 9.08 24.91
C ARG A 139 -5.72 10.56 25.23
N PRO A 140 -6.49 11.17 26.16
CA PRO A 140 -6.25 12.54 26.59
C PRO A 140 -4.80 12.79 27.04
N GLY A 141 -4.27 13.97 26.68
CA GLY A 141 -2.91 14.38 26.98
C GLY A 141 -1.84 13.84 26.03
N GLY A 142 -2.21 13.53 24.78
CA GLY A 142 -1.27 13.04 23.76
C GLY A 142 -0.74 11.62 24.01
N ARG A 143 -1.44 10.86 24.85
CA ARG A 143 -1.10 9.47 25.17
C ARG A 143 -1.76 8.53 24.18
N PHE A 144 -1.29 7.28 24.16
CA PHE A 144 -1.89 6.22 23.37
C PHE A 144 -2.10 4.97 24.21
N LEU A 145 -3.10 4.18 23.83
CA LEU A 145 -3.26 2.80 24.24
C LEU A 145 -3.06 1.92 23.02
N PHE A 146 -2.25 0.88 23.16
CA PHE A 146 -2.07 -0.15 22.14
C PHE A 146 -2.54 -1.49 22.69
N GLY A 147 -3.38 -2.19 21.94
CA GLY A 147 -3.94 -3.46 22.36
C GLY A 147 -4.92 -4.03 21.36
N ARG A 148 -5.44 -5.22 21.67
CA ARG A 148 -6.46 -5.89 20.86
C ARG A 148 -7.83 -5.35 21.18
N LEU A 149 -8.59 -4.93 20.18
CA LEU A 149 -10.01 -4.61 20.37
C LEU A 149 -10.78 -5.91 20.64
N ILE A 150 -11.38 -6.02 21.82
CA ILE A 150 -12.16 -7.20 22.24
C ILE A 150 -13.66 -6.93 22.32
N GLY A 151 -14.08 -5.67 22.29
CA GLY A 151 -15.48 -5.30 22.34
C GLY A 151 -15.73 -3.84 22.00
N ARG A 152 -16.96 -3.56 21.56
CA ARG A 152 -17.48 -2.20 21.37
C ARG A 152 -18.89 -2.14 21.96
N GLU A 153 -19.14 -1.14 22.79
CA GLU A 153 -20.44 -0.90 23.40
C GLU A 153 -20.79 0.59 23.24
N GLY A 154 -21.60 0.90 22.23
CA GLY A 154 -21.83 2.29 21.80
C GLY A 154 -20.50 2.96 21.42
N ASP A 155 -20.18 4.03 22.15
CA ASP A 155 -18.96 4.82 21.97
C ASP A 155 -17.78 4.33 22.82
N LYS A 156 -17.97 3.23 23.56
CA LYS A 156 -16.91 2.62 24.38
C LYS A 156 -16.18 1.55 23.59
N LEU A 157 -14.87 1.70 23.46
CA LEU A 157 -13.98 0.65 22.98
C LEU A 157 -13.38 -0.11 24.16
N GLN A 158 -13.41 -1.43 24.07
CA GLN A 158 -12.82 -2.34 25.04
C GLN A 158 -11.55 -2.93 24.43
N LEU A 159 -10.39 -2.53 24.95
CA LEU A 159 -9.09 -3.00 24.47
C LEU A 159 -8.40 -3.85 25.53
N LEU A 160 -7.78 -4.94 25.11
CA LEU A 160 -6.89 -5.75 25.92
C LEU A 160 -5.43 -5.43 25.55
N PRO A 161 -4.63 -4.82 26.45
CA PRO A 161 -3.20 -4.67 26.22
C PRO A 161 -2.53 -6.02 26.01
N LEU A 162 -1.46 -6.05 25.20
CA LEU A 162 -0.81 -7.30 24.80
C LEU A 162 0.16 -7.87 25.87
N GLU A 163 0.38 -7.14 26.95
CA GLU A 163 1.23 -7.59 28.06
C GLU A 163 0.51 -8.71 28.83
N ALA A 164 1.25 -9.79 29.13
CA ALA A 164 0.69 -10.92 29.87
C ALA A 164 0.10 -10.48 31.22
N GLY A 165 -1.11 -10.92 31.53
CA GLY A 165 -1.81 -10.57 32.77
C GLY A 165 -2.43 -9.17 32.79
N SER A 166 -2.35 -8.42 31.69
CA SER A 166 -3.05 -7.13 31.58
C SER A 166 -4.56 -7.29 31.70
N ARG A 167 -5.17 -6.28 32.33
CA ARG A 167 -6.62 -6.15 32.40
C ARG A 167 -7.13 -5.39 31.18
N GLN A 168 -8.37 -5.69 30.80
CA GLN A 168 -9.12 -4.89 29.85
C GLN A 168 -9.13 -3.41 30.26
N GLN A 169 -8.92 -2.54 29.28
CA GLN A 169 -9.05 -1.10 29.40
C GLN A 169 -10.20 -0.62 28.52
N VAL A 170 -10.95 0.36 29.02
CA VAL A 170 -12.05 0.98 28.29
C VAL A 170 -11.65 2.38 27.87
N VAL A 171 -11.79 2.69 26.59
CA VAL A 171 -11.61 4.03 26.04
C VAL A 171 -12.97 4.54 25.58
N ASN A 172 -13.38 5.69 26.11
CA ASN A 172 -14.65 6.32 25.75
C ASN A 172 -14.41 7.30 24.60
N ASP A 173 -15.23 7.18 23.57
CA ASP A 173 -15.36 8.09 22.43
C ASP A 173 -14.00 8.59 21.86
N PRO A 174 -13.10 7.68 21.45
CA PRO A 174 -11.86 8.11 20.82
C PRO A 174 -12.16 8.76 19.45
N PRO A 175 -11.50 9.87 19.10
CA PRO A 175 -11.77 10.59 17.85
C PRO A 175 -11.33 9.83 16.59
N TRP A 176 -10.35 8.93 16.73
CA TRP A 176 -9.88 8.02 15.69
C TRP A 176 -9.22 6.81 16.37
N ALA A 177 -9.07 5.71 15.65
CA ALA A 177 -8.23 4.58 16.05
C ALA A 177 -7.43 4.13 14.82
N ALA A 178 -6.32 3.43 14.99
CA ALA A 178 -5.56 2.89 13.87
C ALA A 178 -5.30 1.40 14.04
N VAL A 179 -5.84 0.58 13.15
CA VAL A 179 -5.73 -0.87 13.19
C VAL A 179 -4.46 -1.33 12.48
N VAL A 180 -3.70 -2.23 13.10
CA VAL A 180 -2.48 -2.80 12.49
C VAL A 180 -2.88 -3.59 11.24
N SER A 181 -2.29 -3.25 10.09
CA SER A 181 -2.52 -3.95 8.82
C SER A 181 -1.26 -4.53 8.19
N ARG A 182 -0.08 -4.01 8.52
CA ARG A 182 1.21 -4.64 8.17
C ARG A 182 2.21 -4.57 9.31
N LEU A 183 3.09 -5.57 9.34
CA LEU A 183 4.32 -5.60 10.11
C LEU A 183 5.50 -5.59 9.15
N VAL A 184 6.41 -4.64 9.33
CA VAL A 184 7.72 -4.59 8.66
C VAL A 184 8.79 -4.89 9.70
N ARG A 185 9.52 -5.98 9.48
CA ARG A 185 10.63 -6.42 10.32
C ARG A 185 11.86 -6.59 9.47
N ARG A 186 12.94 -5.88 9.83
CA ARG A 186 14.27 -6.14 9.27
C ARG A 186 14.90 -7.29 10.06
N LEU A 187 15.32 -8.32 9.34
CA LEU A 187 15.90 -9.54 9.90
C LEU A 187 17.42 -9.56 9.75
#